data_AF-A0A235J315-F1
#
_entry.id   AF-A0A235J315-F1
#
_cell.length_a   1.000
_cell.length_b   1.000
_cell.length_c   1.000
_cell.angle_alpha   90.00
_cell.angle_beta   90.00
_cell.angle_gamma   90.00
#
_symmetry.space_group_name_H-M   'P 1'
#
loop_
_entity.id
_entity.type
_entity.pdbx_description
1 polymer ?
#
loop_
_entity_poly.entity_id
_entity_poly.type
_entity_poly.pdbx_seq_one_letter_code
_entity_poly.pdbx_strand_id
1 'polypeptide(L)'
;MTQKNTPLILQLLKSVSEQPEFEANKEKGEITKKEIVELRKGLKKNPEFEEQSGRLRSSAESFVKEVYSSWLTLYQKRKRQKEGKEYFLENILKSDVELVGESNCDLETIRSKAQEVLTQPEEFIKQLTINDEDVKPTKSARKRVNKNIYNKSTDAEQREDSSSPNNVDENKLETLTNVLYKIHKQTQDILTRCAVAYLIKNHNKISELEEDVQKLKKRRNEKKVEIKRLENQIQDNRLPSGRDKLLRI
;
A
#
# COMPACT_ATOMS: atom_id res chain seq x y z
N MET A 1 36.20 -14.14 4.19
CA MET A 1 35.06 -14.37 5.12
C MET A 1 33.74 -14.63 4.38
N THR A 2 33.47 -13.95 3.27
CA THR A 2 32.22 -14.03 2.49
C THR A 2 32.02 -15.33 1.71
N GLN A 3 33.08 -15.91 1.13
CA GLN A 3 32.96 -17.11 0.26
C GLN A 3 32.39 -18.36 0.95
N LYS A 4 32.65 -18.57 2.25
CA LYS A 4 32.18 -19.79 2.95
C LYS A 4 30.68 -19.78 3.26
N ASN A 5 30.05 -18.62 3.33
CA ASN A 5 28.62 -18.48 3.68
C ASN A 5 27.71 -18.35 2.47
N THR A 6 28.26 -17.98 1.32
CA THR A 6 27.52 -17.79 0.07
C THR A 6 26.70 -19.03 -0.35
N PRO A 7 27.22 -20.27 -0.29
CA PRO A 7 26.44 -21.46 -0.68
C PRO A 7 25.20 -21.67 0.20
N LEU A 8 25.34 -21.48 1.52
CA LEU A 8 24.22 -21.60 2.46
C LEU A 8 23.17 -20.51 2.21
N ILE A 9 23.61 -19.26 1.98
CA ILE A 9 22.70 -18.15 1.68
C ILE A 9 21.93 -18.41 0.39
N LEU A 10 22.60 -18.85 -0.68
CA LEU A 10 21.96 -19.14 -1.96
C LEU A 10 20.92 -20.25 -1.83
N GLN A 11 21.26 -21.31 -1.11
CA GLN A 11 20.35 -22.42 -0.87
C GLN A 11 19.14 -21.98 -0.04
N LEU A 12 19.34 -21.20 1.02
CA LEU A 12 18.25 -20.67 1.82
C LEU A 12 17.34 -19.72 1.03
N LEU A 13 17.92 -18.85 0.19
CA LEU A 13 17.13 -17.96 -0.67
C LEU A 13 16.20 -18.76 -1.59
N LYS A 14 16.71 -19.85 -2.18
CA LYS A 14 15.93 -20.76 -3.03
C LYS A 14 14.85 -21.51 -2.24
N SER A 15 15.22 -22.13 -1.12
CA SER A 15 14.29 -22.93 -0.32
C SER A 15 13.13 -22.12 0.25
N VAL A 16 13.34 -20.83 0.56
CA VAL A 16 12.26 -19.93 1.02
C VAL A 16 11.20 -19.75 -0.06
N SER A 17 11.59 -19.55 -1.32
CA SER A 17 10.63 -19.35 -2.42
C SER A 17 9.91 -20.63 -2.86
N GLU A 18 10.44 -21.80 -2.50
CA GLU A 18 9.86 -23.11 -2.86
C GLU A 18 8.85 -23.61 -1.81
N GLN A 19 8.66 -22.89 -0.70
CA GLN A 19 7.68 -23.28 0.31
C GLN A 19 6.24 -23.14 -0.21
N PRO A 20 5.34 -24.09 0.10
CA PRO A 20 3.93 -23.95 -0.27
C PRO A 20 3.28 -22.73 0.40
N GLU A 21 3.74 -22.33 1.59
CA GLU A 21 3.28 -21.14 2.30
C GLU A 21 3.86 -19.84 1.74
N PHE A 22 4.82 -19.89 0.80
CA PHE A 22 5.53 -18.71 0.31
C PHE A 22 4.59 -17.67 -0.29
N GLU A 23 3.61 -18.09 -1.10
CA GLU A 23 2.64 -17.16 -1.69
C GLU A 23 1.76 -16.51 -0.61
N ALA A 24 1.33 -17.25 0.40
CA ALA A 24 0.59 -16.68 1.53
C ALA A 24 1.43 -15.67 2.34
N ASN A 25 2.71 -16.00 2.56
CA ASN A 25 3.66 -15.10 3.23
C ASN A 25 4.00 -13.87 2.39
N LYS A 26 4.06 -14.01 1.06
CA LYS A 26 4.24 -12.91 0.11
C LYS A 26 3.07 -11.95 0.11
N GLU A 27 1.85 -12.49 0.18
CA GLU A 27 0.63 -11.72 0.34
C GLU A 27 0.61 -10.96 1.68
N LYS A 28 0.95 -11.65 2.78
CA LYS A 28 1.09 -11.04 4.11
C LYS A 28 2.26 -10.02 4.19
N GLY A 29 3.29 -10.20 3.37
CA GLY A 29 4.50 -9.38 3.31
C GLY A 29 5.51 -9.64 4.41
N GLU A 30 5.45 -10.80 5.06
CA GLU A 30 6.36 -11.14 6.15
C GLU A 30 6.86 -12.57 6.01
N ILE A 31 8.16 -12.73 6.24
CA ILE A 31 8.80 -14.05 6.44
C ILE A 31 9.51 -14.00 7.78
N THR A 32 9.19 -14.97 8.64
CA THR A 32 9.69 -15.04 9.99
C THR A 32 11.08 -15.66 10.04
N LYS A 33 11.86 -15.28 11.05
CA LYS A 33 13.17 -15.91 11.29
C LYS A 33 13.01 -17.41 11.63
N LYS A 34 11.89 -17.81 12.21
CA LYS A 34 11.62 -19.20 12.59
C LYS A 34 11.53 -20.10 11.36
N GLU A 35 10.79 -19.68 10.34
CA GLU A 35 10.69 -20.40 9.05
C GLU A 35 12.09 -20.58 8.43
N ILE A 36 12.90 -19.53 8.38
CA ILE A 36 14.27 -19.61 7.82
C ILE A 36 15.15 -20.57 8.64
N VAL A 37 15.01 -20.59 9.97
CA VAL A 37 15.72 -21.53 10.85
C VAL A 37 15.30 -22.97 10.60
N GLU A 38 14.01 -23.23 10.39
CA GLU A 38 13.47 -24.56 10.07
C GLU A 38 13.97 -25.06 8.72
N LEU A 39 13.96 -24.20 7.70
CA LEU A 39 14.53 -24.50 6.38
C LEU A 39 16.02 -24.85 6.49
N ARG A 40 16.78 -24.06 7.26
CA ARG A 40 18.20 -24.36 7.50
C ARG A 40 18.39 -25.70 8.21
N LYS A 41 17.55 -26.05 9.19
CA LYS A 41 17.63 -27.36 9.87
C LYS A 41 17.40 -28.50 8.88
N GLY A 42 16.49 -28.35 7.93
CA GLY A 42 16.29 -29.31 6.83
C GLY A 42 17.54 -29.49 5.96
N LEU A 43 18.30 -28.42 5.71
CA LEU A 43 19.53 -28.43 4.91
C LEU A 43 20.76 -29.01 5.63
N LYS A 44 20.74 -29.16 6.96
CA LYS A 44 21.85 -29.75 7.73
C LYS A 44 22.17 -31.20 7.34
N LYS A 45 21.25 -31.90 6.68
CA LYS A 45 21.49 -33.27 6.18
C LYS A 45 22.58 -33.32 5.11
N ASN A 46 23.00 -32.19 4.55
CA ASN A 46 24.09 -32.11 3.59
C ASN A 46 25.43 -31.92 4.34
N PRO A 47 26.42 -32.82 4.16
CA PRO A 47 27.72 -32.76 4.84
C PRO A 47 28.44 -31.42 4.67
N GLU A 48 28.24 -30.77 3.52
CA GLU A 48 28.83 -29.47 3.14
C GLU A 48 28.45 -28.31 4.07
N PHE A 49 27.33 -28.42 4.80
CA PHE A 49 26.85 -27.38 5.72
C PHE A 49 27.03 -27.75 7.20
N GLU A 50 27.46 -28.97 7.53
CA GLU A 50 27.64 -29.43 8.91
C GLU A 50 28.86 -28.81 9.59
N GLU A 51 29.95 -28.58 8.85
CA GLU A 51 31.20 -28.01 9.35
C GLU A 51 31.16 -26.49 9.59
N GLN A 52 30.06 -25.81 9.23
CA GLN A 52 29.94 -24.36 9.38
C GLN A 52 29.71 -23.95 10.83
N SER A 53 30.43 -22.92 11.28
CA SER A 53 30.29 -22.38 12.64
C SER A 53 28.89 -21.85 12.91
N GLY A 54 28.45 -21.92 14.18
CA GLY A 54 27.14 -21.39 14.59
C GLY A 54 26.95 -19.91 14.26
N ARG A 55 28.02 -19.11 14.33
CA ARG A 55 28.00 -17.68 13.99
C ARG A 55 27.72 -17.45 12.50
N LEU A 56 28.32 -18.26 11.63
CA LEU A 56 28.13 -18.18 10.19
C LEU A 56 26.68 -18.50 9.78
N ARG A 57 26.09 -19.53 10.40
CA ARG A 57 24.68 -19.90 10.20
C ARG A 57 23.72 -18.78 10.61
N SER A 58 23.90 -18.22 11.81
CA SER A 58 23.08 -17.10 12.30
C SER A 58 23.18 -15.87 11.41
N SER A 59 24.37 -15.59 10.87
CA SER A 59 24.60 -14.50 9.92
C SER A 59 23.84 -14.74 8.60
N ALA A 60 23.89 -15.96 8.05
CA ALA A 60 23.15 -16.32 6.85
C ALA A 60 21.64 -16.22 7.04
N GLU A 61 21.10 -16.70 8.17
CA GLU A 61 19.68 -16.57 8.51
C GLU A 61 19.21 -15.10 8.54
N SER A 62 19.97 -14.24 9.23
CA SER A 62 19.65 -12.82 9.33
C SER A 62 19.72 -12.13 7.96
N PHE A 63 20.75 -12.44 7.16
CA PHE A 63 20.88 -11.87 5.82
C PHE A 63 19.70 -12.26 4.91
N VAL A 64 19.33 -13.55 4.87
CA VAL A 64 18.19 -14.03 4.07
C VAL A 64 16.90 -13.36 4.51
N LYS A 65 16.71 -13.20 5.83
CA LYS A 65 15.55 -12.48 6.37
C LYS A 65 15.49 -11.04 5.86
N GLU A 66 16.59 -10.29 6.00
CA GLU A 66 16.65 -8.88 5.56
C GLU A 66 16.42 -8.74 4.05
N VAL A 67 16.98 -9.67 3.26
CA VAL A 67 16.80 -9.71 1.81
C VAL A 67 15.32 -9.87 1.46
N TYR A 68 14.65 -10.85 2.05
CA TYR A 68 13.22 -11.07 1.81
C TYR A 68 12.36 -9.95 2.38
N SER A 69 12.65 -9.42 3.57
CA SER A 69 11.91 -8.27 4.13
C SER A 69 11.98 -7.05 3.20
N SER A 70 13.15 -6.77 2.63
CA SER A 70 13.33 -5.67 1.67
C SER A 70 12.53 -5.91 0.38
N TRP A 71 12.61 -7.12 -0.16
CA TRP A 71 11.91 -7.50 -1.39
C TRP A 71 10.39 -7.50 -1.22
N LEU A 72 9.88 -8.04 -0.11
CA LEU A 72 8.46 -8.08 0.23
C LEU A 72 7.90 -6.68 0.44
N THR A 73 8.64 -5.80 1.13
CA THR A 73 8.25 -4.40 1.31
C THR A 73 8.06 -3.71 -0.05
N LEU A 74 8.98 -3.94 -0.99
CA LEU A 74 8.90 -3.39 -2.34
C LEU A 74 7.74 -3.98 -3.15
N TYR A 75 7.57 -5.30 -3.10
CA TYR A 75 6.44 -6.01 -3.72
C TYR A 75 5.11 -5.45 -3.22
N GLN A 76 4.90 -5.40 -1.90
CA GLN A 76 3.67 -4.89 -1.31
C GLN A 76 3.42 -3.43 -1.65
N LYS A 77 4.47 -2.59 -1.65
CA LYS A 77 4.32 -1.18 -2.03
C LYS A 77 3.80 -1.07 -3.47
N ARG A 78 4.41 -1.81 -4.41
CA ARG A 78 3.99 -1.81 -5.82
C ARG A 78 2.58 -2.38 -5.98
N LYS A 79 2.27 -3.47 -5.28
CA LYS A 79 0.95 -4.09 -5.27
C LYS A 79 -0.12 -3.11 -4.78
N ARG A 80 0.07 -2.47 -3.63
CA ARG A 80 -0.84 -1.44 -3.10
C ARG A 80 -1.00 -0.26 -4.05
N GLN A 81 0.09 0.17 -4.70
CA GLN A 81 0.03 1.23 -5.72
C GLN A 81 -0.77 0.81 -6.96
N LYS A 82 -0.66 -0.45 -7.37
CA LYS A 82 -1.41 -1.02 -8.50
C LYS A 82 -2.89 -1.06 -8.15
N GLU A 83 -3.24 -1.70 -7.03
CA GLU A 83 -4.62 -1.84 -6.54
C GLU A 83 -5.28 -0.47 -6.35
N GLY A 84 -4.57 0.50 -5.79
CA GLY A 84 -5.09 1.86 -5.63
C GLY A 84 -5.40 2.54 -6.97
N LYS A 85 -4.59 2.31 -8.00
CA LYS A 85 -4.82 2.85 -9.34
C LYS A 85 -5.93 2.12 -10.09
N GLU A 86 -6.01 0.80 -9.95
CA GLU A 86 -7.13 0.00 -10.48
C GLU A 86 -8.44 0.44 -9.87
N TYR A 87 -8.47 0.53 -8.53
CA TYR A 87 -9.63 1.04 -7.82
C TYR A 87 -10.04 2.44 -8.30
N PHE A 88 -9.09 3.35 -8.44
CA PHE A 88 -9.36 4.69 -8.97
C PHE A 88 -9.91 4.64 -10.40
N LEU A 89 -9.35 3.82 -11.28
CA LEU A 89 -9.77 3.72 -12.67
C LEU A 89 -11.19 3.13 -12.80
N GLU A 90 -11.52 2.10 -12.02
CA GLU A 90 -12.78 1.36 -12.12
C GLU A 90 -13.92 2.02 -11.37
N ASN A 91 -13.64 2.55 -10.17
CA ASN A 91 -14.68 3.02 -9.26
C ASN A 91 -14.82 4.53 -9.22
N ILE A 92 -13.72 5.28 -9.43
CA ILE A 92 -13.71 6.74 -9.27
C ILE A 92 -13.76 7.48 -10.60
N LEU A 93 -12.98 7.04 -11.60
CA LEU A 93 -12.85 7.72 -12.88
C LEU A 93 -14.00 7.39 -13.84
N LYS A 94 -15.24 7.42 -13.33
CA LYS A 94 -16.48 7.28 -14.09
C LYS A 94 -16.87 8.61 -14.74
N SER A 95 -17.36 8.56 -15.98
CA SER A 95 -17.92 9.72 -16.68
C SER A 95 -19.21 10.18 -16.01
N ASP A 96 -19.61 11.43 -16.25
CA ASP A 96 -20.85 11.96 -15.68
C ASP A 96 -22.07 11.15 -16.14
N VAL A 97 -22.06 10.68 -17.39
CA VAL A 97 -23.11 9.79 -17.94
C VAL A 97 -23.14 8.44 -17.22
N GLU A 98 -21.98 7.85 -16.92
CA GLU A 98 -21.91 6.60 -16.17
C GLU A 98 -22.40 6.77 -14.72
N LEU A 99 -22.10 7.90 -14.07
CA LEU A 99 -22.57 8.20 -12.71
C LEU A 99 -24.09 8.43 -12.65
N VAL A 100 -24.65 9.14 -13.63
CA VAL A 100 -26.10 9.32 -13.78
C VAL A 100 -26.79 7.97 -14.01
N GLY A 101 -26.22 7.13 -14.89
CA GLY A 101 -26.76 5.79 -15.16
C GLY A 101 -26.70 4.85 -13.95
N GLU A 102 -25.65 4.92 -13.13
CA GLU A 102 -25.51 4.08 -11.93
C GLU A 102 -26.45 4.50 -10.80
N SER A 103 -26.60 5.81 -10.60
CA SER A 103 -27.45 6.36 -9.54
C SER A 103 -28.94 6.48 -9.92
N ASN A 104 -29.27 6.39 -11.22
CA ASN A 104 -30.58 6.74 -11.76
C ASN A 104 -31.06 8.14 -11.34
N CYS A 105 -30.13 9.04 -11.02
CA CYS A 105 -30.38 10.39 -10.58
C CYS A 105 -29.77 11.40 -11.56
N ASP A 106 -30.33 12.60 -11.61
CA ASP A 106 -29.77 13.66 -12.42
C ASP A 106 -28.43 14.17 -11.87
N LEU A 107 -27.59 14.72 -12.76
CA LEU A 107 -26.27 15.22 -12.43
C LEU A 107 -26.34 16.33 -11.37
N GLU A 108 -27.37 17.17 -11.38
CA GLU A 108 -27.55 18.23 -10.39
C GLU A 108 -27.81 17.68 -8.98
N THR A 109 -28.49 16.53 -8.90
CA THR A 109 -28.71 15.82 -7.63
C THR A 109 -27.40 15.25 -7.10
N ILE A 110 -26.55 14.69 -7.98
CA ILE A 110 -25.22 14.19 -7.62
C ILE A 110 -24.33 15.34 -7.12
N ARG A 111 -24.35 16.51 -7.79
CA ARG A 111 -23.61 17.72 -7.38
C ARG A 111 -24.11 18.25 -6.04
N SER A 112 -25.42 18.28 -5.82
CA SER A 112 -26.02 18.72 -4.56
C SER A 112 -25.61 17.82 -3.40
N LYS A 113 -25.65 16.49 -3.61
CA LYS A 113 -25.18 15.52 -2.62
C LYS A 113 -23.67 15.62 -2.37
N ALA A 114 -22.89 15.88 -3.41
CA ALA A 114 -21.45 16.13 -3.28
C ALA A 114 -21.17 17.37 -2.41
N GLN A 115 -21.95 18.44 -2.55
CA GLN A 115 -21.82 19.64 -1.73
C GLN A 115 -22.15 19.35 -0.25
N GLU A 116 -23.18 18.54 0.01
CA GLU A 116 -23.53 18.08 1.36
C GLU A 116 -22.37 17.32 2.00
N VAL A 117 -21.79 16.36 1.28
CA VAL A 117 -20.65 15.56 1.76
C VAL A 117 -19.40 16.42 2.03
N LEU A 118 -19.13 17.42 1.19
CA LEU A 118 -18.01 18.36 1.41
C LEU A 118 -18.20 19.25 2.63
N THR A 119 -19.44 19.61 2.94
CA THR A 119 -19.75 20.53 4.04
C THR A 119 -19.63 19.83 5.40
N GLN A 120 -19.97 18.53 5.46
CA GLN A 120 -19.99 17.76 6.71
C GLN A 120 -19.32 16.37 6.59
N PRO A 121 -18.04 16.28 6.19
CA PRO A 121 -17.38 15.00 5.94
C PRO A 121 -17.27 14.12 7.20
N GLU A 122 -17.16 14.74 8.38
CA GLU A 122 -17.06 14.03 9.66
C GLU A 122 -18.40 13.40 10.11
N GLU A 123 -19.52 14.02 9.76
CA GLU A 123 -20.86 13.51 10.11
C GLU A 123 -21.18 12.26 9.30
N PHE A 124 -20.81 12.23 8.01
CA PHE A 124 -20.90 11.03 7.19
C PHE A 124 -20.07 9.88 7.75
N ILE A 125 -18.86 10.15 8.26
CA ILE A 125 -18.07 9.10 8.92
C ILE A 125 -18.80 8.57 10.17
N LYS A 126 -19.35 9.45 11.00
CA LYS A 126 -20.09 9.05 12.22
C LYS A 126 -21.28 8.16 11.86
N GLN A 127 -22.07 8.54 10.85
CA GLN A 127 -23.21 7.75 10.37
C GLN A 127 -22.78 6.36 9.87
N LEU A 128 -21.63 6.26 9.19
CA LEU A 128 -21.08 4.98 8.73
C LEU A 128 -20.64 4.09 9.92
N THR A 129 -20.04 4.66 10.97
CA THR A 129 -19.64 3.88 12.16
C THR A 129 -20.80 3.42 13.04
N ILE A 130 -21.92 4.13 13.08
CA ILE A 130 -23.08 3.75 13.90
C ILE A 130 -23.80 2.53 13.31
N ASN A 131 -23.76 2.35 11.98
CA ASN A 131 -24.38 1.22 11.30
C ASN A 131 -23.59 -0.10 11.43
N ASP A 132 -22.34 -0.08 11.92
CA ASP A 132 -21.47 -1.25 12.10
C ASP A 132 -21.56 -1.88 13.51
N GLU A 133 -22.26 -1.26 14.49
CA GLU A 133 -22.30 -1.77 15.88
C GLU A 133 -23.22 -3.00 16.11
N ASP A 134 -23.96 -3.48 15.10
CA ASP A 134 -24.74 -4.74 15.21
C ASP A 134 -23.91 -6.03 14.98
N VAL A 135 -22.58 -5.93 14.89
CA VAL A 135 -21.68 -7.10 14.91
C VAL A 135 -20.83 -7.10 16.18
N LYS A 136 -21.19 -8.00 17.10
CA LYS A 136 -20.52 -8.26 18.38
C LYS A 136 -18.98 -8.20 18.29
N PRO A 137 -18.29 -7.44 19.15
CA PRO A 137 -16.83 -7.39 19.13
C PRO A 137 -16.21 -8.67 19.69
N THR A 138 -15.51 -9.44 18.85
CA THR A 138 -14.57 -10.46 19.30
C THR A 138 -13.38 -9.81 19.98
N LYS A 139 -13.16 -10.17 21.25
CA LYS A 139 -12.15 -9.65 22.16
C LYS A 139 -10.71 -10.00 21.70
N SER A 140 -10.14 -9.27 20.75
CA SER A 140 -8.68 -9.27 20.51
C SER A 140 -8.16 -8.10 19.68
N ALA A 141 -8.69 -6.89 19.89
CA ALA A 141 -8.15 -5.66 19.27
C ALA A 141 -8.13 -4.48 20.25
N ARG A 142 -7.57 -4.70 21.44
CA ARG A 142 -7.15 -3.61 22.34
C ARG A 142 -5.66 -3.72 22.63
N LYS A 143 -4.82 -3.33 21.67
CA LYS A 143 -3.55 -2.65 21.94
C LYS A 143 -2.90 -2.08 20.68
N ARG A 144 -2.51 -0.81 20.78
CA ARG A 144 -1.58 -0.03 19.95
C ARG A 144 -2.19 0.89 18.89
N VAL A 145 -3.00 1.82 19.38
CA VAL A 145 -2.83 3.25 19.04
C VAL A 145 -1.73 3.82 19.96
N ASN A 146 -0.96 4.79 19.46
CA ASN A 146 0.15 5.54 20.07
C ASN A 146 1.55 4.90 20.11
N LYS A 147 2.35 5.21 19.07
CA LYS A 147 3.78 5.50 19.24
C LYS A 147 4.29 6.44 18.14
N ASN A 148 4.14 7.74 18.35
CA ASN A 148 5.03 8.76 17.77
C ASN A 148 5.47 9.68 18.92
N ILE A 149 6.48 9.22 19.65
CA ILE A 149 7.31 10.04 20.53
C ILE A 149 8.67 10.05 19.86
N TYR A 150 8.98 11.12 19.14
CA TYR A 150 10.35 11.37 18.68
C TYR A 150 11.13 11.96 19.85
N ASN A 151 12.07 11.17 20.37
CA ASN A 151 13.20 11.69 21.13
C ASN A 151 14.09 12.50 20.18
N LYS A 152 14.34 13.76 20.53
CA LYS A 152 15.43 14.58 19.97
C LYS A 152 16.27 15.06 21.15
N SER A 153 17.46 14.50 21.29
CA SER A 153 18.58 15.06 22.05
C SER A 153 19.71 15.22 21.03
N THR A 154 19.96 16.46 20.60
CA THR A 154 21.17 17.26 20.91
C THR A 154 22.39 16.74 20.17
N ASP A 155 22.75 17.35 19.02
CA ASP A 155 23.65 18.52 18.96
C ASP A 155 24.05 18.82 17.51
N ALA A 156 24.08 20.11 17.20
CA ALA A 156 24.80 20.82 16.12
C ALA A 156 23.89 21.89 15.50
N GLU A 157 23.95 23.06 16.13
CA GLU A 157 23.38 24.32 15.66
C GLU A 157 24.09 24.84 14.40
N GLN A 158 23.41 25.84 13.83
CA GLN A 158 23.88 26.87 12.88
C GLN A 158 23.82 26.51 11.40
N ARG A 159 22.71 26.90 10.76
CA ARG A 159 22.64 28.14 9.96
C ARG A 159 21.21 28.48 9.56
N GLU A 160 20.89 29.75 9.76
CA GLU A 160 19.65 30.43 9.39
C GLU A 160 19.55 30.58 7.85
N ASP A 161 18.34 30.42 7.31
CA ASP A 161 17.59 31.48 6.59
C ASP A 161 16.61 30.95 5.52
N SER A 162 15.54 31.73 5.34
CA SER A 162 14.57 31.78 4.23
C SER A 162 13.31 30.89 4.28
N SER A 163 12.26 31.48 4.87
CA SER A 163 10.88 31.61 4.38
C SER A 163 10.34 30.66 3.29
N SER A 164 9.31 29.87 3.65
CA SER A 164 8.17 29.62 2.75
C SER A 164 6.91 29.18 3.52
N PRO A 165 5.77 29.87 3.44
CA PRO A 165 4.54 29.52 4.15
C PRO A 165 3.64 28.69 3.23
N ASN A 166 3.86 27.37 3.08
CA ASN A 166 3.01 26.56 2.18
C ASN A 166 2.69 25.13 2.66
N ASN A 167 2.88 24.79 3.94
CA ASN A 167 2.75 23.38 4.39
C ASN A 167 1.41 23.02 5.08
N VAL A 168 0.46 23.95 5.22
CA VAL A 168 -0.78 23.70 5.98
C VAL A 168 -1.90 23.13 5.10
N ASP A 169 -2.05 23.61 3.86
CA ASP A 169 -3.17 23.22 2.99
C ASP A 169 -3.01 21.86 2.31
N GLU A 170 -1.78 21.43 1.97
CA GLU A 170 -1.55 20.11 1.37
C GLU A 170 -1.90 18.97 2.33
N ASN A 171 -1.53 19.11 3.61
CA ASN A 171 -1.86 18.15 4.66
C ASN A 171 -3.38 18.04 4.91
N LYS A 172 -4.11 19.15 4.75
CA LYS A 172 -5.58 19.18 4.89
C LYS A 172 -6.29 18.56 3.68
N LEU A 173 -5.74 18.75 2.48
CA LEU A 173 -6.28 18.14 1.26
C LEU A 173 -6.07 16.61 1.23
N GLU A 174 -4.92 16.16 1.70
CA GLU A 174 -4.62 14.72 1.81
C GLU A 174 -5.52 14.04 2.83
N THR A 175 -5.85 14.71 3.94
CA THR A 175 -6.81 14.20 4.93
C THR A 175 -8.25 14.15 4.39
N LEU A 176 -8.75 15.19 3.72
CA LEU A 176 -10.10 15.17 3.13
C LEU A 176 -10.25 14.09 2.04
N THR A 177 -9.25 13.98 1.15
CA THR A 177 -9.29 12.97 0.08
C THR A 177 -9.34 11.55 0.66
N ASN A 178 -8.56 11.29 1.72
CA ASN A 178 -8.60 10.01 2.44
C ASN A 178 -9.96 9.73 3.09
N VAL A 179 -10.61 10.77 3.65
CA VAL A 179 -11.98 10.68 4.19
C VAL A 179 -12.98 10.31 3.08
N LEU A 180 -12.91 10.97 1.93
CA LEU A 180 -13.78 10.67 0.80
C LEU A 180 -13.59 9.23 0.29
N TYR A 181 -12.34 8.75 0.16
CA TYR A 181 -12.10 7.34 -0.18
C TYR A 181 -12.72 6.37 0.84
N LYS A 182 -12.69 6.72 2.14
CA LYS A 182 -13.31 5.92 3.19
C LYS A 182 -14.84 5.90 3.04
N ILE A 183 -15.47 7.06 2.84
CA ILE A 183 -16.92 7.18 2.62
C ILE A 183 -17.33 6.35 1.40
N HIS A 184 -16.63 6.49 0.28
CA HIS A 184 -16.94 5.72 -0.94
C HIS A 184 -16.88 4.21 -0.73
N LYS A 185 -15.89 3.72 0.03
CA LYS A 185 -15.71 2.28 0.27
C LYS A 185 -16.74 1.70 1.24
N GLN A 186 -17.24 2.50 2.17
CA GLN A 186 -18.10 2.02 3.26
C GLN A 186 -19.59 2.30 3.00
N THR A 187 -19.92 3.33 2.24
CA THR A 187 -21.32 3.68 1.98
C THR A 187 -22.00 2.63 1.12
N GLN A 188 -23.22 2.24 1.49
CA GLN A 188 -24.11 1.42 0.67
C GLN A 188 -24.99 2.26 -0.24
N ASP A 189 -25.20 3.54 0.09
CA ASP A 189 -25.98 4.45 -0.71
C ASP A 189 -25.26 4.76 -2.03
N ILE A 190 -25.90 4.38 -3.14
CA ILE A 190 -25.37 4.53 -4.49
C ILE A 190 -25.22 6.02 -4.81
N LEU A 191 -26.17 6.87 -4.42
CA LEU A 191 -26.12 8.30 -4.72
C LEU A 191 -24.92 8.96 -4.01
N THR A 192 -24.75 8.69 -2.71
CA THR A 192 -23.58 9.15 -1.96
C THR A 192 -22.28 8.61 -2.56
N ARG A 193 -22.24 7.35 -3.01
CA ARG A 193 -21.06 6.77 -3.66
C ARG A 193 -20.71 7.50 -4.96
N CYS A 194 -21.69 7.75 -5.82
CA CYS A 194 -21.52 8.49 -7.08
C CYS A 194 -21.09 9.94 -6.82
N ALA A 195 -21.69 10.61 -5.83
CA ALA A 195 -21.32 11.96 -5.43
C ALA A 195 -19.86 12.05 -4.94
N VAL A 196 -19.42 11.08 -4.13
CA VAL A 196 -18.04 11.00 -3.66
C VAL A 196 -17.08 10.68 -4.81
N ALA A 197 -17.44 9.78 -5.73
CA ALA A 197 -16.63 9.51 -6.92
C ALA A 197 -16.46 10.78 -7.78
N TYR A 198 -17.53 11.55 -7.97
CA TYR A 198 -17.51 12.85 -8.64
C TYR A 198 -16.53 13.82 -7.98
N LEU A 199 -16.57 13.95 -6.65
CA LEU A 199 -15.65 14.80 -5.89
C LEU A 199 -14.19 14.38 -6.09
N ILE A 200 -13.87 13.09 -5.89
CA ILE A 200 -12.50 12.61 -5.99
C ILE A 200 -11.98 12.77 -7.44
N LYS A 201 -12.82 12.53 -8.45
CA LYS A 201 -12.49 12.76 -9.87
C LYS A 201 -12.08 14.22 -10.12
N ASN A 202 -12.82 15.16 -9.52
CA ASN A 202 -12.68 16.60 -9.72
C ASN A 202 -11.82 17.30 -8.66
N HIS A 203 -10.95 16.57 -7.95
CA HIS A 203 -10.05 17.12 -6.93
C HIS A 203 -10.77 17.86 -5.80
N ASN A 204 -11.87 17.26 -5.32
CA ASN A 204 -12.72 17.76 -4.24
C ASN A 204 -13.40 19.10 -4.56
N LYS A 205 -13.63 19.36 -5.85
CA LYS A 205 -14.32 20.55 -6.33
C LYS A 205 -15.58 20.17 -7.10
N ILE A 206 -16.58 21.03 -7.00
CA ILE A 206 -17.78 20.95 -7.83
C ILE A 206 -17.58 21.91 -8.99
N SER A 207 -17.59 21.35 -10.20
CA SER A 207 -17.64 22.16 -11.42
C SER A 207 -19.08 22.27 -11.89
N GLU A 208 -19.48 23.45 -12.33
CA GLU A 208 -20.75 23.66 -13.03
C GLU A 208 -20.64 23.32 -14.51
N LEU A 209 -19.42 23.35 -15.06
CA LEU A 209 -19.13 23.08 -16.46
C LEU A 209 -19.38 21.61 -16.82
N GLU A 210 -19.71 21.37 -18.08
CA GLU A 210 -19.82 20.04 -18.65
C GLU A 210 -18.46 19.31 -18.67
N GLU A 211 -18.51 17.98 -18.59
CA GLU A 211 -17.33 17.14 -18.59
C GLU A 211 -16.62 17.14 -19.95
N ASP A 212 -15.31 17.42 -19.93
CA ASP A 212 -14.45 17.20 -21.09
C ASP A 212 -14.15 15.71 -21.27
N VAL A 213 -14.92 15.08 -22.16
CA VAL A 213 -14.82 13.66 -22.51
C VAL A 213 -13.43 13.28 -23.04
N GLN A 214 -12.76 14.17 -23.79
CA GLN A 214 -11.43 13.89 -24.35
C GLN A 214 -10.37 13.90 -23.25
N LYS A 215 -10.44 14.86 -22.32
CA LYS A 215 -9.56 14.91 -21.16
C LYS A 215 -9.74 13.70 -20.25
N LEU A 216 -10.99 13.26 -20.03
CA LEU A 216 -11.28 12.04 -19.27
C LEU A 216 -10.70 10.79 -19.96
N LYS A 217 -10.89 10.65 -21.27
CA LYS A 217 -10.34 9.53 -22.05
C LYS A 217 -8.81 9.49 -21.98
N LYS A 218 -8.15 10.65 -22.10
CA LYS A 218 -6.70 10.78 -21.94
C LYS A 218 -6.25 10.32 -20.55
N ARG A 219 -6.90 10.81 -19.49
CA ARG A 219 -6.59 10.44 -18.10
C ARG A 219 -6.80 8.93 -17.84
N ARG A 220 -7.84 8.32 -18.42
CA ARG A 220 -8.06 6.86 -18.36
C ARG A 220 -6.90 6.09 -19.01
N ASN A 221 -6.46 6.52 -20.19
CA ASN A 221 -5.34 5.88 -20.89
C ASN A 221 -4.02 6.00 -20.11
N GLU A 222 -3.72 7.18 -19.56
CA GLU A 222 -2.55 7.39 -18.71
C GLU A 222 -2.56 6.45 -17.50
N LYS A 223 -3.70 6.30 -16.82
CA LYS A 223 -3.84 5.39 -15.68
C LYS A 223 -3.67 3.93 -16.08
N LYS A 224 -4.24 3.49 -17.21
CA LYS A 224 -4.02 2.13 -17.73
C LYS A 224 -2.55 1.84 -18.00
N VAL A 225 -1.83 2.80 -18.58
CA VAL A 225 -0.39 2.67 -18.83
C VAL A 225 0.39 2.59 -17.51
N GLU A 226 0.05 3.40 -16.51
CA GLU A 226 0.68 3.31 -15.18
C GLU A 226 0.43 1.98 -14.48
N ILE A 227 -0.79 1.44 -14.56
CA ILE A 227 -1.14 0.12 -14.02
C ILE A 227 -0.29 -0.95 -14.71
N LYS A 228 -0.26 -0.96 -16.04
CA LYS A 228 0.55 -1.91 -16.82
C LYS A 228 2.04 -1.83 -16.48
N ARG A 229 2.57 -0.63 -16.25
CA ARG A 229 3.96 -0.44 -15.80
C ARG A 229 4.18 -1.06 -14.42
N LEU A 230 3.25 -0.89 -13.48
CA LEU A 230 3.35 -1.51 -12.16
C LEU A 230 3.22 -3.03 -12.22
N GLU A 231 2.34 -3.54 -13.08
CA GLU A 231 2.22 -4.99 -13.34
C GLU A 231 3.53 -5.57 -13.84
N ASN A 232 4.12 -4.95 -14.86
CA ASN A 232 5.43 -5.35 -15.36
C ASN A 232 6.48 -5.29 -14.25
N GLN A 233 6.51 -4.22 -13.43
CA GLN A 233 7.45 -4.12 -12.30
C GLN A 233 7.22 -5.15 -11.19
N ILE A 234 6.01 -5.68 -11.04
CA ILE A 234 5.70 -6.75 -10.09
C ILE A 234 6.13 -8.10 -10.66
N GLN A 235 5.86 -8.35 -11.95
CA GLN A 235 6.29 -9.55 -12.67
C GLN A 235 7.82 -9.62 -12.79
N ASP A 236 8.45 -8.50 -13.11
CA ASP A 236 9.89 -8.33 -13.22
C ASP A 236 10.59 -8.27 -11.86
N ASN A 237 9.83 -8.19 -10.75
CA ASN A 237 10.39 -8.27 -9.41
C ASN A 237 10.87 -9.69 -9.13
N ARG A 238 12.00 -10.05 -9.73
CA ARG A 238 12.63 -11.37 -9.63
C ARG A 238 12.82 -11.71 -8.16
N LEU A 239 12.65 -13.00 -7.85
CA LEU A 239 12.93 -13.52 -6.53
C LEU A 239 14.36 -13.17 -6.13
N PRO A 240 14.62 -12.88 -4.86
CA PRO A 240 15.96 -12.56 -4.42
C PRO A 240 16.93 -13.71 -4.72
N SER A 241 17.82 -13.50 -5.69
CA SER A 241 18.90 -14.42 -6.00
C SER A 241 20.21 -13.81 -5.51
N GLY A 242 21.14 -14.63 -5.01
CA GLY A 242 22.39 -14.10 -4.44
C GLY A 242 23.26 -13.33 -5.44
N ARG A 243 22.94 -13.37 -6.74
CA ARG A 243 23.64 -12.60 -7.78
C ARG A 243 23.44 -11.08 -7.65
N ASP A 244 22.29 -10.62 -7.15
CA ASP A 244 21.97 -9.18 -7.14
C ASP A 244 22.59 -8.39 -5.98
N LYS A 245 23.10 -9.07 -4.93
CA LYS A 245 23.68 -8.40 -3.75
C LYS A 245 25.14 -8.74 -3.47
N LEU A 246 25.70 -9.78 -4.09
CA LEU A 246 27.10 -10.18 -3.87
C LEU A 246 28.10 -9.42 -4.77
N LEU A 247 27.64 -8.57 -5.70
CA LEU A 247 28.49 -7.77 -6.59
C LEU A 247 28.72 -6.31 -6.10
N ARG A 248 28.25 -5.94 -4.90
CA ARG A 248 28.41 -4.58 -4.34
C ARG A 248 29.16 -4.54 -2.99
N ILE A 249 29.93 -5.57 -2.67
CA ILE A 249 30.88 -5.60 -1.54
C ILE A 249 32.24 -6.00 -2.11
#